data_AF-A0A3A8SZT7-F1
#
_entry.id   AF-A0A3A8SZT7-F1
#
_cell.length_a   1.000
_cell.length_b   1.000
_cell.length_c   1.000
_cell.angle_alpha   90.00
_cell.angle_beta   90.00
_cell.angle_gamma   90.00
#
_symmetry.space_group_name_H-M   'P 1'
#
loop_
_entity.id
_entity.type
_entity.pdbx_description
1 polymer ?
#
loop_
_entity_poly.entity_id
_entity_poly.type
_entity_poly.pdbx_seq_one_letter_code
_entity_poly.pdbx_strand_id
1 'polypeptide(L)'
;MSGLTDRTGALTRWLGLGGLLALVATAVVLKDPPAPATALPAKPPSQPEVALPPAPPFPDAGVGKLMRVMPSFPGAVMVPMGRLMTNGSPMEMGYFDTDHPPGEVLEYYAREFRLRGRNIVTQDDGSGGGSVNYYDERLGALVAVTTIRAGGATTRTLVFPSLVEAPEGIHLQGTAPASLPQPPGVVTVLRLDEGSGGASAGSTTLTQVAHGTPAMLAEFYRAQMPSRGYMPSGGRLAKGVELLEFERPGERLSLTLSPLDKDGPPESLITFVMERAPLPQESNR
;
A
#
# COMPACT_ATOMS: atom_id res chain seq x y z
N MET A 1 -39.96 -36.90 0.16
CA MET A 1 -39.52 -37.44 1.47
C MET A 1 -38.00 -37.34 1.51
N SER A 2 -37.48 -36.78 2.62
CA SER A 2 -36.11 -36.70 3.16
C SER A 2 -34.92 -36.97 2.22
N GLY A 3 -33.92 -36.10 2.07
CA GLY A 3 -33.33 -35.19 3.05
C GLY A 3 -32.05 -35.81 3.60
N LEU A 4 -30.89 -35.42 3.05
CA LEU A 4 -29.57 -35.55 3.67
C LEU A 4 -28.70 -34.41 3.14
N THR A 5 -28.59 -33.39 3.97
CA THR A 5 -27.69 -32.24 3.88
C THR A 5 -26.23 -32.70 3.93
N ASP A 6 -25.47 -32.37 2.88
CA ASP A 6 -24.01 -32.47 2.91
C ASP A 6 -23.44 -31.11 3.37
N ARG A 7 -23.28 -30.99 4.69
CA ARG A 7 -22.62 -29.88 5.38
C ARG A 7 -21.13 -30.22 5.52
N THR A 8 -20.37 -30.13 4.43
CA THR A 8 -18.92 -30.41 4.52
C THR A 8 -18.03 -29.49 3.69
N GLY A 9 -18.59 -28.48 3.00
CA GLY A 9 -17.83 -27.55 2.16
C GLY A 9 -17.64 -26.11 2.68
N ALA A 10 -18.27 -25.73 3.80
CA ALA A 10 -18.41 -24.32 4.19
C ALA A 10 -17.44 -23.84 5.30
N LEU A 11 -16.58 -24.70 5.85
CA LEU A 11 -15.82 -24.40 7.07
C LEU A 11 -14.31 -24.14 6.89
N THR A 12 -13.77 -24.26 5.68
CA THR A 12 -12.31 -24.10 5.44
C THR A 12 -11.90 -22.77 4.80
N ARG A 13 -12.83 -21.83 4.61
CA ARG A 13 -12.53 -20.51 4.01
C ARG A 13 -12.36 -19.35 5.00
N TRP A 14 -12.34 -19.62 6.31
CA TRP A 14 -12.27 -18.59 7.36
C TRP A 14 -10.89 -18.35 7.99
N LEU A 15 -9.83 -19.04 7.52
CA LEU A 15 -8.49 -18.96 8.13
C LEU A 15 -7.44 -18.18 7.32
N GLY A 16 -7.86 -17.39 6.31
CA GLY A 16 -6.95 -16.61 5.47
C GLY A 16 -6.78 -15.12 5.82
N LEU A 17 -7.50 -14.59 6.82
CA LEU A 17 -7.63 -13.12 7.03
C LEU A 17 -7.35 -12.64 8.47
N GLY A 18 -6.64 -13.46 9.27
CA GLY A 18 -6.41 -13.22 10.70
C GLY A 18 -4.96 -12.96 11.13
N GLY A 19 -4.01 -12.82 10.20
CA GLY A 19 -2.58 -12.82 10.55
C GLY A 19 -1.83 -11.58 10.13
N LEU A 20 -2.12 -10.40 10.70
CA LEU A 20 -1.13 -9.31 10.82
C LEU A 20 -1.61 -8.22 11.80
N LEU A 21 -1.58 -8.52 13.11
CA LEU A 21 -1.84 -7.53 14.18
C LEU A 21 -0.84 -7.74 15.33
N ALA A 22 0.31 -7.07 15.23
CA ALA A 22 1.24 -6.65 16.30
C ALA A 22 2.38 -5.94 15.56
N LEU A 23 2.91 -4.77 15.87
CA LEU A 23 3.28 -4.17 17.15
C LEU A 23 3.63 -2.69 16.84
N VAL A 24 3.80 -1.84 17.84
CA VAL A 24 4.46 -0.50 17.87
C VAL A 24 3.60 0.49 18.66
N ALA A 25 3.89 0.54 19.95
CA ALA A 25 3.78 1.69 20.85
C ALA A 25 5.06 1.56 21.70
N THR A 26 5.94 2.55 21.77
CA THR A 26 5.94 3.75 22.62
C THR A 26 7.20 4.56 22.24
N ALA A 27 7.42 5.85 22.48
CA ALA A 27 6.90 6.84 23.42
C ALA A 27 7.26 8.23 22.89
N VAL A 28 6.46 9.27 23.18
CA VAL A 28 7.02 10.56 23.61
C VAL A 28 6.18 11.12 24.75
N VAL A 29 6.92 11.53 25.76
CA VAL A 29 6.58 11.95 27.11
C VAL A 29 5.88 13.31 27.13
N LEU A 30 4.75 13.38 27.85
CA LEU A 30 4.14 14.63 28.30
C LEU A 30 5.09 15.36 29.25
N LYS A 31 5.40 16.61 28.93
CA LYS A 31 6.26 17.50 29.71
C LYS A 31 5.36 18.47 30.48
N ASP A 32 5.05 18.16 31.74
CA ASP A 32 4.56 19.14 32.72
C ASP A 32 5.62 19.36 33.81
N PRO A 33 5.80 20.62 34.29
CA PRO A 33 6.85 21.00 35.25
C PRO A 33 6.55 20.53 36.69
N PRO A 34 7.59 20.41 37.56
CA PRO A 34 7.45 19.73 38.84
C PRO A 34 6.82 20.62 39.93
N ALA A 35 5.87 20.06 40.67
CA ALA A 35 5.48 20.57 41.99
C ALA A 35 6.50 20.13 43.07
N PRO A 36 6.64 20.86 44.20
CA PRO A 36 7.77 20.73 45.12
C PRO A 36 7.82 19.40 45.89
N ALA A 37 9.05 18.97 46.16
CA ALA A 37 9.43 17.70 46.74
C ALA A 37 8.72 17.37 48.06
N THR A 38 8.05 16.22 48.09
CA THR A 38 7.71 15.51 49.32
C THR A 38 8.59 14.26 49.42
N ALA A 39 9.16 14.04 50.60
CA ALA A 39 10.24 13.09 50.88
C ALA A 39 9.99 11.65 50.37
N LEU A 40 11.05 11.04 49.82
CA LEU A 40 11.11 9.66 49.35
C LEU A 40 10.92 8.65 50.50
N PRO A 41 10.02 7.65 50.36
CA PRO A 41 10.12 6.39 51.09
C PRO A 41 11.06 5.41 50.37
N ALA A 42 11.70 4.56 51.17
CA ALA A 42 12.84 3.71 50.84
C ALA A 42 12.68 2.79 49.61
N LYS A 43 13.81 2.60 48.91
CA LYS A 43 14.01 1.68 47.79
C LYS A 43 13.68 0.22 48.21
N PRO A 44 12.76 -0.48 47.54
CA PRO A 44 12.54 -1.91 47.75
C PRO A 44 13.74 -2.73 47.26
N PRO A 45 14.04 -3.89 47.87
CA PRO A 45 15.20 -4.71 47.56
C PRO A 45 15.16 -5.29 46.14
N SER A 46 16.34 -5.35 45.53
CA SER A 46 16.61 -5.85 44.18
C SER A 46 16.04 -7.26 43.98
N GLN A 47 15.12 -7.41 43.02
CA GLN A 47 14.79 -8.73 42.48
C GLN A 47 15.99 -9.26 41.68
N PRO A 48 16.27 -10.57 41.71
CA PRO A 48 17.31 -11.17 40.89
C PRO A 48 16.98 -10.93 39.41
N GLU A 49 17.95 -10.35 38.69
CA GLU A 49 17.88 -10.08 37.26
C GLU A 49 17.77 -11.42 36.51
N VAL A 50 16.53 -11.79 36.18
CA VAL A 50 16.28 -12.86 35.21
C VAL A 50 16.81 -12.33 33.89
N ALA A 51 17.99 -12.79 33.50
CA ALA A 51 18.56 -12.54 32.19
C ALA A 51 17.53 -12.98 31.14
N LEU A 52 16.85 -12.01 30.54
CA LEU A 52 15.97 -12.26 29.41
C LEU A 52 16.81 -12.91 28.31
N PRO A 53 16.37 -14.04 27.72
CA PRO A 53 17.02 -14.56 26.53
C PRO A 53 17.09 -13.43 25.47
N PRO A 54 18.17 -13.36 24.66
CA PRO A 54 18.28 -12.35 23.63
C PRO A 54 17.00 -12.33 22.81
N ALA A 55 16.41 -11.15 22.65
CA ALA A 55 15.20 -10.99 21.87
C ALA A 55 15.41 -11.68 20.51
N PRO A 56 14.47 -12.51 20.04
CA PRO A 56 14.59 -13.11 18.73
C PRO A 56 14.78 -11.99 17.70
N PRO A 57 15.62 -12.19 16.66
CA PRO A 57 15.79 -11.20 15.61
C PRO A 57 14.41 -10.80 15.08
N PHE A 58 14.19 -9.50 14.90
CA PHE A 58 12.96 -8.99 14.31
C PHE A 58 12.65 -9.77 13.03
N PRO A 59 11.43 -10.30 12.85
CA PRO A 59 11.05 -10.88 11.57
C PRO A 59 11.16 -9.79 10.51
N ASP A 60 11.92 -10.07 9.44
CA ASP A 60 12.13 -9.19 8.31
C ASP A 60 10.82 -8.50 7.92
N ALA A 61 10.78 -7.17 7.92
CA ALA A 61 9.60 -6.37 7.56
C ALA A 61 9.16 -6.52 6.09
N GLY A 62 9.62 -7.56 5.38
CA GLY A 62 9.18 -7.90 4.03
C GLY A 62 9.52 -6.85 2.98
N VAL A 63 10.44 -5.91 3.24
CA VAL A 63 10.91 -4.89 2.27
C VAL A 63 12.40 -5.08 1.92
N GLY A 64 13.00 -6.19 2.35
CA GLY A 64 14.41 -6.48 2.14
C GLY A 64 14.77 -6.72 0.67
N LYS A 65 13.81 -7.13 -0.17
CA LYS A 65 14.06 -7.30 -1.61
C LYS A 65 14.04 -5.94 -2.31
N LEU A 66 13.04 -5.10 -2.05
CA LEU A 66 12.94 -3.76 -2.63
C LEU A 66 14.22 -2.95 -2.35
N MET A 67 14.66 -2.90 -1.09
CA MET A 67 15.87 -2.15 -0.69
C MET A 67 17.16 -2.67 -1.34
N ARG A 68 17.21 -3.95 -1.73
CA ARG A 68 18.37 -4.56 -2.40
C ARG A 68 18.38 -4.29 -3.90
N VAL A 69 17.20 -4.28 -4.52
CA VAL A 69 17.04 -4.09 -5.96
C VAL A 69 17.11 -2.60 -6.30
N MET A 70 16.52 -1.74 -5.47
CA MET A 70 16.38 -0.33 -5.76
C MET A 70 17.67 0.44 -5.47
N PRO A 71 18.20 1.23 -6.41
CA PRO A 71 19.27 2.19 -6.13
C PRO A 71 18.82 3.21 -5.08
N SER A 72 19.69 3.55 -4.13
CA SER A 72 19.44 4.63 -3.18
C SER A 72 19.47 5.98 -3.90
N PHE A 73 18.50 6.86 -3.64
CA PHE A 73 18.53 8.22 -4.16
C PHE A 73 19.42 9.11 -3.26
N PRO A 74 20.29 10.00 -3.80
CA PRO A 74 21.19 10.81 -2.98
C PRO A 74 20.44 11.67 -1.97
N GLY A 75 20.86 11.63 -0.70
CA GLY A 75 20.29 12.45 0.36
C GLY A 75 18.89 12.05 0.84
N ALA A 76 18.30 11.00 0.27
CA ALA A 76 16.99 10.49 0.67
C ALA A 76 17.10 9.21 1.50
N VAL A 77 16.17 9.04 2.44
CA VAL A 77 16.01 7.80 3.21
C VAL A 77 14.66 7.19 2.85
N MET A 78 14.69 5.99 2.30
CA MET A 78 13.47 5.26 1.94
C MET A 78 12.80 4.70 3.19
N VAL A 79 11.53 5.05 3.37
CA VAL A 79 10.64 4.51 4.40
C VAL A 79 9.88 3.31 3.80
N PRO A 80 10.01 2.11 4.37
CA PRO A 80 9.27 0.94 3.91
C PRO A 80 7.78 1.10 4.20
N MET A 81 6.93 0.89 3.20
CA MET A 81 5.47 0.86 3.38
C MET A 81 4.94 -0.56 3.65
N GLY A 82 5.82 -1.54 3.64
CA GLY A 82 5.50 -2.95 3.88
C GLY A 82 5.12 -3.70 2.60
N ARG A 83 4.55 -4.89 2.80
CA ARG A 83 4.12 -5.78 1.73
C ARG A 83 2.60 -5.69 1.55
N LEU A 84 2.19 -5.36 0.33
CA LEU A 84 0.81 -5.25 -0.13
C LEU A 84 0.50 -6.42 -1.06
N MET A 85 -0.79 -6.69 -1.30
CA MET A 85 -1.24 -7.60 -2.34
C MET A 85 -1.83 -6.77 -3.48
N THR A 86 -1.47 -7.12 -4.70
CA THR A 86 -1.80 -6.39 -5.94
C THR A 86 -2.25 -7.44 -6.94
N ASN A 87 -3.55 -7.57 -7.17
CA ASN A 87 -4.17 -8.63 -7.99
C ASN A 87 -3.77 -10.06 -7.58
N GLY A 88 -3.57 -10.30 -6.28
CA GLY A 88 -3.11 -11.61 -5.77
C GLY A 88 -1.60 -11.83 -5.86
N SER A 89 -0.89 -10.89 -6.47
CA SER A 89 0.56 -10.83 -6.52
C SER A 89 1.12 -9.97 -5.38
N PRO A 90 2.19 -10.42 -4.69
CA PRO A 90 2.81 -9.61 -3.67
C PRO A 90 3.52 -8.37 -4.25
N MET A 91 3.34 -7.23 -3.58
CA MET A 91 4.00 -5.98 -3.89
C MET A 91 4.75 -5.45 -2.66
N GLU A 92 6.03 -5.12 -2.81
CA GLU A 92 6.78 -4.33 -1.84
C GLU A 92 6.80 -2.87 -2.31
N MET A 93 6.52 -1.93 -1.42
CA MET A 93 6.56 -0.50 -1.74
C MET A 93 7.30 0.28 -0.66
N GLY A 94 8.02 1.30 -1.10
CA GLY A 94 8.68 2.29 -0.26
C GLY A 94 8.20 3.69 -0.58
N TYR A 95 8.59 4.63 0.25
CA TYR A 95 8.27 6.04 0.11
C TYR A 95 9.45 6.89 0.56
N PHE A 96 9.68 8.01 -0.12
CA PHE A 96 10.43 9.14 0.42
C PHE A 96 10.00 10.42 -0.28
N ASP A 97 10.24 11.57 0.35
CA ASP A 97 10.11 12.88 -0.27
C ASP A 97 11.47 13.51 -0.56
N THR A 98 11.48 14.42 -1.54
CA THR A 98 12.68 15.17 -1.93
C THR A 98 12.31 16.53 -2.52
N ASP A 99 13.22 17.49 -2.39
CA ASP A 99 13.10 18.82 -3.01
C ASP A 99 13.49 18.81 -4.50
N HIS A 100 14.10 17.71 -4.99
CA HIS A 100 14.40 17.54 -6.41
C HIS A 100 13.11 17.44 -7.23
N PRO A 101 13.03 18.06 -8.42
CA PRO A 101 11.86 17.95 -9.27
C PRO A 101 11.65 16.50 -9.77
N PRO A 102 10.41 16.08 -10.06
CA PRO A 102 10.10 14.70 -10.44
C PRO A 102 10.91 14.19 -11.64
N GLY A 103 11.19 15.05 -12.62
CA GLY A 103 11.99 14.70 -13.79
C GLY A 103 13.44 14.34 -13.47
N GLU A 104 14.09 15.07 -12.56
CA GLU A 104 15.47 14.77 -12.13
C GLU A 104 15.54 13.42 -11.41
N VAL A 105 14.54 13.12 -10.57
CA VAL A 105 14.44 11.84 -9.87
C VAL A 105 14.26 10.70 -10.86
N LEU A 106 13.33 10.82 -11.82
CA LEU A 106 13.10 9.79 -12.82
C LEU A 106 14.33 9.58 -13.72
N GLU A 107 15.03 10.65 -14.09
CA GLU A 107 16.26 10.56 -14.89
C GLU A 107 17.40 9.87 -14.13
N TYR A 108 17.54 10.14 -12.83
CA TYR A 108 18.46 9.42 -11.96
C TYR A 108 18.21 7.91 -12.01
N TYR A 109 16.98 7.48 -11.75
CA TYR A 109 16.64 6.05 -11.75
C TYR A 109 16.74 5.41 -13.13
N ALA A 110 16.32 6.13 -14.19
CA ALA A 110 16.49 5.67 -15.56
C ALA A 110 17.97 5.40 -15.90
N ARG A 111 18.87 6.29 -15.48
CA ARG A 111 20.32 6.10 -15.65
C ARG A 111 20.83 4.90 -14.85
N GLU A 112 20.49 4.79 -13.58
CA GLU A 112 20.91 3.66 -12.73
C GLU A 112 20.46 2.31 -13.27
N PHE A 113 19.22 2.22 -13.75
CA PHE A 113 18.70 1.00 -14.36
C PHE A 113 19.41 0.66 -15.68
N ARG A 114 19.68 1.64 -16.53
CA ARG A 114 20.45 1.43 -17.77
C ARG A 114 21.89 0.99 -17.50
N LEU A 115 22.55 1.57 -16.48
CA LEU A 115 23.90 1.17 -16.06
C LEU A 115 23.95 -0.30 -15.60
N ARG A 116 22.83 -0.82 -15.08
CA ARG A 116 22.65 -2.23 -14.71
C ARG A 116 22.17 -3.11 -15.88
N GLY A 117 22.18 -2.61 -17.11
CA GLY A 117 21.80 -3.34 -18.32
C GLY A 117 20.30 -3.61 -18.43
N ARG A 118 19.44 -2.80 -17.80
CA ARG A 118 17.98 -3.02 -17.81
C ARG A 118 17.31 -2.27 -18.95
N ASN A 119 16.32 -2.92 -19.57
CA ASN A 119 15.46 -2.33 -20.58
C ASN A 119 14.30 -1.60 -19.90
N ILE A 120 14.38 -0.28 -19.87
CA ILE A 120 13.42 0.55 -19.13
C ILE A 120 12.28 1.07 -20.00
N VAL A 121 11.13 1.29 -19.38
CA VAL A 121 9.99 2.03 -19.90
C VAL A 121 9.78 3.27 -19.04
N THR A 122 9.54 4.41 -19.67
CA THR A 122 9.22 5.67 -18.99
C THR A 122 7.81 6.11 -19.40
N GLN A 123 7.04 6.58 -18.44
CA GLN A 123 5.69 7.07 -18.65
C GLN A 123 5.51 8.41 -17.94
N ASP A 124 5.08 9.44 -18.67
CA ASP A 124 4.67 10.73 -18.10
C ASP A 124 3.20 10.63 -17.67
N ASP A 125 2.85 11.25 -16.53
CA ASP A 125 1.47 11.31 -16.03
C ASP A 125 0.69 12.57 -16.47
N GLY A 126 1.34 13.49 -17.20
CA GLY A 126 0.77 14.74 -17.70
C GLY A 126 0.57 15.82 -16.64
N SER A 127 0.89 15.52 -15.37
CA SER A 127 0.73 16.41 -14.20
C SER A 127 2.07 16.80 -13.57
N GLY A 128 3.18 16.52 -14.26
CA GLY A 128 4.52 16.85 -13.83
C GLY A 128 5.15 15.80 -12.91
N GLY A 129 4.55 14.62 -12.78
CA GLY A 129 5.14 13.40 -12.23
C GLY A 129 5.42 12.39 -13.34
N GLY A 130 5.39 11.10 -13.01
CA GLY A 130 5.56 10.01 -13.97
C GLY A 130 6.18 8.77 -13.35
N SER A 131 6.57 7.81 -14.18
CA SER A 131 7.23 6.59 -13.73
C SER A 131 8.35 6.14 -14.65
N VAL A 132 9.30 5.41 -14.07
CA VAL A 132 10.29 4.60 -14.79
C VAL A 132 10.25 3.19 -14.24
N ASN A 133 10.18 2.19 -15.11
CA ASN A 133 10.06 0.80 -14.72
C ASN A 133 10.79 -0.15 -15.68
N TYR A 134 11.05 -1.36 -15.22
CA TYR A 134 11.55 -2.46 -16.04
C TYR A 134 11.11 -3.81 -15.46
N TYR A 135 11.04 -4.83 -16.31
CA TYR A 135 10.82 -6.20 -15.88
C TYR A 135 12.15 -6.91 -15.60
N ASP A 136 12.29 -7.54 -14.42
CA ASP A 136 13.44 -8.39 -14.10
C ASP A 136 13.03 -9.86 -14.15
N GLU A 137 13.29 -10.51 -15.29
CA GLU A 137 12.96 -11.94 -15.51
C GLU A 137 13.52 -12.85 -14.43
N ARG A 138 14.71 -12.55 -13.89
CA ARG A 138 15.35 -13.35 -12.85
C ARG A 138 14.60 -13.26 -11.52
N LEU A 139 13.96 -12.12 -11.25
CA LEU A 139 13.14 -11.92 -10.07
C LEU A 139 11.68 -12.31 -10.30
N GLY A 140 11.24 -12.43 -11.55
CA GLY A 140 9.83 -12.56 -11.91
C GLY A 140 9.02 -11.35 -11.43
N ALA A 141 9.58 -10.14 -11.55
CA ALA A 141 9.02 -8.95 -10.94
C ALA A 141 9.17 -7.69 -11.80
N LEU A 142 8.16 -6.84 -11.75
CA LEU A 142 8.20 -5.47 -12.25
C LEU A 142 8.82 -4.56 -11.17
N VAL A 143 9.91 -3.90 -11.54
CA VAL A 143 10.58 -2.91 -10.68
C VAL A 143 10.24 -1.53 -11.20
N ALA A 144 9.68 -0.67 -10.35
CA ALA A 144 9.21 0.64 -10.76
C ALA A 144 9.56 1.73 -9.74
N VAL A 145 9.72 2.95 -10.25
CA VAL A 145 9.76 4.17 -9.46
C VAL A 145 8.73 5.13 -10.04
N THR A 146 7.75 5.50 -9.24
CA THR A 146 6.80 6.56 -9.57
C THR A 146 7.15 7.82 -8.79
N THR A 147 7.06 8.97 -9.44
CA THR A 147 7.17 10.28 -8.81
C THR A 147 5.86 11.04 -8.93
N ILE A 148 5.48 11.74 -7.87
CA ILE A 148 4.32 12.62 -7.82
C ILE A 148 4.77 13.99 -7.34
N ARG A 149 4.24 15.04 -7.97
CA ARG A 149 4.37 16.39 -7.45
C ARG A 149 3.30 16.61 -6.39
N ALA A 150 3.68 16.72 -5.12
CA ALA A 150 2.76 17.12 -4.05
C ALA A 150 2.68 18.65 -3.95
N GLY A 151 1.45 19.18 -3.89
CA GLY A 151 1.15 20.61 -3.94
C GLY A 151 0.68 21.20 -2.61
N GLY A 152 1.47 22.17 -2.10
CA GLY A 152 1.20 23.07 -0.97
C GLY A 152 2.14 24.29 -1.06
N ALA A 153 2.41 25.01 0.05
CA ALA A 153 3.30 26.19 0.05
C ALA A 153 4.77 25.89 -0.31
N THR A 154 5.19 24.63 -0.19
CA THR A 154 6.48 24.11 -0.66
C THR A 154 6.22 22.92 -1.58
N THR A 155 6.68 23.00 -2.83
CA THR A 155 6.58 21.92 -3.80
C THR A 155 7.60 20.84 -3.46
N ARG A 156 7.15 19.67 -3.01
CA ARG A 156 7.99 18.48 -2.82
C ARG A 156 7.62 17.41 -3.82
N THR A 157 8.60 16.59 -4.19
CA THR A 157 8.39 15.38 -4.98
C THR A 157 8.24 14.21 -4.02
N LEU A 158 7.13 13.50 -4.12
CA LEU A 158 6.96 12.21 -3.47
C LEU A 158 7.46 11.13 -4.43
N VAL A 159 8.21 10.17 -3.91
CA VAL A 159 8.79 9.08 -4.70
C VAL A 159 8.36 7.76 -4.11
N PHE A 160 7.85 6.89 -4.97
CA PHE A 160 7.31 5.57 -4.63
C PHE A 160 8.06 4.48 -5.40
N PRO A 161 9.18 3.98 -4.86
CA PRO A 161 9.81 2.77 -5.37
C PRO A 161 8.94 1.55 -5.05
N SER A 162 8.76 0.67 -6.02
CA SER A 162 7.94 -0.54 -5.89
C SER A 162 8.55 -1.74 -6.60
N LEU A 163 8.24 -2.92 -6.08
CA LEU A 163 8.59 -4.22 -6.64
C LEU A 163 7.35 -5.11 -6.60
N VAL A 164 6.82 -5.43 -7.77
CA VAL A 164 5.59 -6.21 -7.94
C VAL A 164 5.94 -7.58 -8.52
N GLU A 165 5.70 -8.66 -7.79
CA GLU A 165 5.93 -10.03 -8.27
C GLU A 165 4.83 -10.40 -9.28
N ALA A 166 5.09 -10.24 -10.59
CA ALA A 166 4.07 -10.39 -11.64
C ALA A 166 4.65 -11.10 -12.88
N PRO A 167 3.81 -11.76 -13.69
CA PRO A 167 4.23 -12.30 -14.98
C PRO A 167 4.66 -11.18 -15.94
N GLU A 168 5.44 -11.56 -16.96
CA GLU A 168 5.85 -10.64 -18.04
C GLU A 168 4.63 -10.08 -18.80
N GLY A 169 4.76 -8.86 -19.32
CA GLY A 169 3.70 -8.20 -20.11
C GLY A 169 2.72 -7.34 -19.30
N ILE A 170 2.93 -7.22 -17.98
CA ILE A 170 2.19 -6.29 -17.14
C ILE A 170 2.82 -4.89 -17.22
N HIS A 171 1.99 -3.89 -17.50
CA HIS A 171 2.40 -2.49 -17.62
C HIS A 171 1.68 -1.61 -16.60
N LEU A 172 2.38 -0.58 -16.12
CA LEU A 172 1.78 0.44 -15.27
C LEU A 172 0.90 1.38 -16.10
N GLN A 173 -0.22 1.78 -15.51
CA GLN A 173 -1.06 2.84 -16.06
C GLN A 173 -1.12 4.02 -15.08
N GLY A 174 -1.16 5.24 -15.63
CA GLY A 174 -1.23 6.47 -14.84
C GLY A 174 -2.66 6.95 -14.56
N THR A 175 -3.70 6.24 -14.98
CA THR A 175 -5.09 6.75 -14.92
C THR A 175 -6.01 5.79 -14.17
N ALA A 176 -6.73 6.31 -13.19
CA ALA A 176 -7.74 5.56 -12.44
C ALA A 176 -8.94 5.14 -13.33
N PRO A 177 -9.57 3.98 -13.08
CA PRO A 177 -10.82 3.60 -13.73
C PRO A 177 -11.95 4.61 -13.45
N ALA A 178 -12.73 4.98 -14.47
CA ALA A 178 -13.86 5.91 -14.35
C ALA A 178 -14.97 5.40 -13.40
N SER A 179 -14.98 4.10 -13.09
CA SER A 179 -15.90 3.49 -12.13
C SER A 179 -15.61 3.88 -10.68
N LEU A 180 -14.42 4.40 -10.35
CA LEU A 180 -14.05 4.74 -8.98
C LEU A 180 -14.23 6.24 -8.70
N PRO A 181 -14.91 6.64 -7.62
CA PRO A 181 -14.94 8.04 -7.20
C PRO A 181 -13.53 8.55 -6.91
N GLN A 182 -13.23 9.76 -7.38
CA GLN A 182 -11.93 10.40 -7.18
C GLN A 182 -12.10 11.57 -6.22
N PRO A 183 -11.43 11.59 -5.05
CA PRO A 183 -11.42 12.76 -4.20
C PRO A 183 -10.69 13.91 -4.90
N PRO A 184 -11.02 15.19 -4.61
CA PRO A 184 -10.38 16.33 -5.24
C PRO A 184 -8.85 16.31 -5.06
N GLY A 185 -8.11 16.54 -6.15
CA GLY A 185 -6.64 16.63 -6.11
C GLY A 185 -5.92 15.28 -5.97
N VAL A 186 -6.60 14.16 -6.14
CA VAL A 186 -5.98 12.83 -6.11
C VAL A 186 -5.01 12.62 -7.28
N VAL A 187 -3.87 11.98 -6.99
CA VAL A 187 -2.87 11.61 -8.01
C VAL A 187 -2.65 10.10 -7.99
N THR A 188 -2.63 9.48 -9.17
CA THR A 188 -2.42 8.04 -9.30
C THR A 188 -0.93 7.72 -9.26
N VAL A 189 -0.51 6.89 -8.30
CA VAL A 189 0.86 6.39 -8.14
C VAL A 189 1.10 5.18 -9.04
N LEU A 190 0.14 4.26 -9.03
CA LEU A 190 0.30 2.96 -9.65
C LEU A 190 -1.08 2.47 -10.06
N ARG A 191 -1.23 2.00 -11.29
CA ARG A 191 -2.34 1.11 -11.65
C ARG A 191 -1.78 -0.13 -12.31
N LEU A 192 -2.23 -1.28 -11.83
CA LEU A 192 -1.95 -2.61 -12.35
C LEU A 192 -3.25 -3.28 -12.77
N ASP A 193 -3.41 -3.55 -14.06
CA ASP A 193 -4.51 -4.37 -14.55
C ASP A 193 -4.01 -5.80 -14.80
N GLU A 194 -4.71 -6.80 -14.27
CA GLU A 194 -4.43 -8.21 -14.56
C GLU A 194 -4.90 -8.52 -15.99
N GLY A 195 -4.04 -9.20 -16.76
CA GLY A 195 -4.41 -9.79 -18.04
C GLY A 195 -5.51 -10.85 -17.93
N SER A 196 -5.97 -11.37 -19.08
CA SER A 196 -7.09 -12.31 -19.18
C SER A 196 -6.77 -13.76 -18.74
N GLY A 197 -5.71 -13.99 -17.96
CA GLY A 197 -5.27 -15.33 -17.52
C GLY A 197 -4.97 -15.37 -16.03
N GLY A 198 -5.31 -16.49 -15.38
CA GLY A 198 -5.06 -16.71 -13.95
C GLY A 198 -6.29 -16.53 -13.06
N ALA A 199 -6.11 -16.79 -11.76
CA ALA A 199 -7.20 -16.74 -10.76
C ALA A 199 -7.71 -15.31 -10.49
N SER A 200 -6.91 -14.30 -10.84
CA SER A 200 -7.20 -12.87 -10.65
C SER A 200 -7.61 -12.17 -11.94
N ALA A 201 -7.91 -12.91 -13.02
CA ALA A 201 -8.16 -12.35 -14.35
C ALA A 201 -9.21 -11.22 -14.31
N GLY A 202 -8.83 -10.04 -14.84
CA GLY A 202 -9.68 -8.85 -14.83
C GLY A 202 -9.70 -8.05 -13.52
N SER A 203 -8.83 -8.39 -12.55
CA SER A 203 -8.61 -7.58 -11.36
C SER A 203 -7.78 -6.34 -11.66
N THR A 204 -8.02 -5.26 -10.90
CA THR A 204 -7.27 -4.01 -10.99
C THR A 204 -6.82 -3.60 -9.61
N THR A 205 -5.53 -3.29 -9.46
CA THR A 205 -4.99 -2.63 -8.27
C THR A 205 -4.62 -1.20 -8.62
N LEU A 206 -5.04 -0.25 -7.78
CA LEU A 206 -4.81 1.18 -7.99
C LEU A 206 -4.30 1.79 -6.69
N THR A 207 -3.11 2.37 -6.72
CA THR A 207 -2.51 3.15 -5.63
C THR A 207 -2.55 4.63 -5.99
N GLN A 208 -3.01 5.47 -5.06
CA GLN A 208 -3.13 6.91 -5.24
C GLN A 208 -2.69 7.66 -3.98
N VAL A 209 -2.39 8.94 -4.14
CA VAL A 209 -2.19 9.89 -3.03
C VAL A 209 -3.30 10.93 -3.11
N ALA A 210 -3.94 11.21 -1.96
CA ALA A 210 -4.94 12.26 -1.86
C ALA A 210 -4.76 13.08 -0.59
N HIS A 211 -5.23 14.33 -0.63
CA HIS A 211 -5.32 15.19 0.55
C HIS A 211 -6.40 14.70 1.52
N GLY A 212 -6.12 14.84 2.81
CA GLY A 212 -7.01 14.45 3.90
C GLY A 212 -6.49 13.27 4.72
N THR A 213 -7.13 13.06 5.86
CA THR A 213 -6.85 11.92 6.74
C THR A 213 -7.57 10.66 6.24
N PRO A 214 -7.15 9.45 6.67
CA PRO A 214 -7.83 8.21 6.34
C PRO A 214 -9.33 8.24 6.70
N ALA A 215 -9.68 8.83 7.85
CA ALA A 215 -11.08 8.97 8.27
C ALA A 215 -11.92 9.84 7.32
N MET A 216 -11.38 11.00 6.92
CA MET A 216 -12.08 11.90 5.97
C MET A 216 -12.31 11.22 4.61
N LEU A 217 -11.30 10.51 4.11
CA LEU A 217 -11.42 9.77 2.86
C LEU A 217 -12.38 8.58 3.00
N ALA A 218 -12.38 7.90 4.15
CA ALA A 218 -13.31 6.81 4.40
C ALA A 218 -14.77 7.28 4.36
N GLU A 219 -15.07 8.43 4.95
CA GLU A 219 -16.38 9.07 4.86
C GLU A 219 -16.75 9.41 3.42
N PHE A 220 -15.82 10.00 2.66
CA PHE A 220 -16.01 10.30 1.24
C PHE A 220 -16.41 9.04 0.45
N TYR A 221 -15.66 7.94 0.59
CA TYR A 221 -15.94 6.71 -0.14
C TYR A 221 -17.25 6.05 0.29
N ARG A 222 -17.54 5.98 1.60
CA ARG A 222 -18.82 5.46 2.10
C ARG A 222 -20.01 6.24 1.54
N ALA A 223 -19.89 7.55 1.34
CA ALA A 223 -20.94 8.38 0.75
C ALA A 223 -21.07 8.23 -0.77
N GLN A 224 -19.95 8.06 -1.49
CA GLN A 224 -19.92 8.08 -2.95
C GLN A 224 -20.15 6.71 -3.61
N MET A 225 -19.73 5.63 -2.96
CA MET A 225 -19.83 4.27 -3.52
C MET A 225 -21.26 3.79 -3.78
N PRO A 226 -22.27 4.07 -2.93
CA PRO A 226 -23.65 3.66 -3.16
C PRO A 226 -24.25 4.21 -4.47
N SER A 227 -23.92 5.45 -4.82
CA SER A 227 -24.36 6.07 -6.09
C SER A 227 -23.85 5.35 -7.34
N ARG A 228 -22.83 4.49 -7.18
CA ARG A 228 -22.20 3.70 -8.25
C ARG A 228 -22.57 2.22 -8.19
N GLY A 229 -23.57 1.87 -7.37
CA GLY A 229 -24.12 0.52 -7.26
C GLY A 229 -23.34 -0.41 -6.33
N TYR A 230 -22.38 0.11 -5.56
CA TYR A 230 -21.66 -0.66 -4.56
C TYR A 230 -22.38 -0.62 -3.21
N MET A 231 -22.42 -1.75 -2.52
CA MET A 231 -22.91 -1.88 -1.17
C MET A 231 -21.73 -2.14 -0.22
N PRO A 232 -21.70 -1.54 0.98
CA PRO A 232 -20.67 -1.85 1.96
C PRO A 232 -20.82 -3.31 2.41
N SER A 233 -19.74 -4.08 2.33
CA SER A 233 -19.70 -5.48 2.78
C SER A 233 -18.86 -5.67 4.05
N GLY A 234 -17.98 -4.71 4.37
CA GLY A 234 -17.15 -4.76 5.56
C GLY A 234 -16.29 -3.53 5.79
N GLY A 235 -15.55 -3.55 6.90
CA GLY A 235 -14.53 -2.55 7.19
C GLY A 235 -13.78 -2.84 8.49
N ARG A 236 -12.58 -2.29 8.60
CA ARG A 236 -11.74 -2.41 9.80
C ARG A 236 -10.91 -1.15 9.97
N LEU A 237 -10.88 -0.62 11.19
CA LEU A 237 -9.94 0.42 11.59
C LEU A 237 -8.78 -0.24 12.36
N ALA A 238 -7.55 0.03 11.96
CA ALA A 238 -6.36 -0.44 12.67
C ALA A 238 -5.27 0.63 12.64
N LYS A 239 -4.90 1.17 13.82
CA LYS A 239 -3.78 2.11 13.98
C LYS A 239 -3.79 3.29 13.00
N GLY A 240 -4.96 3.91 12.79
CA GLY A 240 -5.10 5.04 11.87
C GLY A 240 -5.20 4.65 10.38
N VAL A 241 -5.14 3.36 10.06
CA VAL A 241 -5.44 2.82 8.72
C VAL A 241 -6.91 2.39 8.67
N GLU A 242 -7.64 2.87 7.67
CA GLU A 242 -9.03 2.47 7.39
C GLU A 242 -9.06 1.44 6.25
N LEU A 243 -9.63 0.28 6.49
CA LEU A 243 -9.98 -0.72 5.47
C LEU A 243 -11.48 -0.64 5.22
N LEU A 244 -11.88 -0.49 3.97
CA LEU A 244 -13.27 -0.50 3.51
C LEU A 244 -13.46 -1.61 2.49
N GLU A 245 -14.56 -2.33 2.59
CA GLU A 245 -14.94 -3.35 1.61
C GLU A 245 -16.31 -3.03 1.03
N PHE A 246 -16.40 -3.12 -0.29
CA PHE A 246 -17.59 -2.85 -1.06
C PHE A 246 -17.83 -3.95 -2.08
N GLU A 247 -19.09 -4.25 -2.36
CA GLU A 247 -19.48 -5.28 -3.32
C GLU A 247 -20.60 -4.80 -4.23
N ARG A 248 -20.57 -5.25 -5.48
CA ARG A 248 -21.68 -5.17 -6.43
C ARG A 248 -21.70 -6.46 -7.27
N PRO A 249 -22.78 -6.74 -8.03
CA PRO A 249 -22.84 -7.97 -8.82
C PRO A 249 -21.60 -8.14 -9.72
N GLY A 250 -20.87 -9.23 -9.51
CA GLY A 250 -19.67 -9.58 -10.29
C GLY A 250 -18.37 -8.88 -9.89
N GLU A 251 -18.36 -8.03 -8.86
CA GLU A 251 -17.17 -7.27 -8.49
C GLU A 251 -17.09 -6.99 -6.98
N ARG A 252 -15.91 -7.24 -6.40
CA ARG A 252 -15.57 -6.88 -5.02
C ARG A 252 -14.46 -5.83 -5.04
N LEU A 253 -14.59 -4.84 -4.17
CA LEU A 253 -13.63 -3.77 -4.02
C LEU A 253 -13.17 -3.70 -2.57
N SER A 254 -11.86 -3.83 -2.38
CA SER A 254 -11.19 -3.59 -1.10
C SER A 254 -10.40 -2.29 -1.21
N LEU A 255 -10.52 -1.43 -0.22
CA LEU A 255 -9.87 -0.13 -0.18
C LEU A 255 -9.14 0.03 1.16
N THR A 256 -7.83 0.26 1.10
CA THR A 256 -7.01 0.60 2.26
C THR A 256 -6.60 2.07 2.19
N LEU A 257 -6.79 2.80 3.30
CA LEU A 257 -6.44 4.21 3.46
C LEU A 257 -5.41 4.33 4.59
N SER A 258 -4.19 4.73 4.24
CA SER A 258 -3.08 4.83 5.20
C SER A 258 -2.55 6.27 5.24
N PRO A 259 -2.21 6.81 6.41
CA PRO A 259 -1.60 8.13 6.49
C PRO A 259 -0.21 8.11 5.83
N LEU A 260 0.15 9.18 5.13
CA LEU A 260 1.54 9.44 4.72
C LEU A 260 2.20 10.28 5.80
N ASP A 261 3.27 9.75 6.40
CA ASP A 261 4.06 10.48 7.38
C ASP A 261 4.97 11.48 6.65
N LYS A 262 4.54 12.73 6.63
CA LYS A 262 5.25 13.85 6.00
C LYS A 262 4.93 15.17 6.67
N ASP A 263 5.78 16.17 6.40
CA ASP A 263 5.48 17.55 6.77
C ASP A 263 4.35 18.14 5.93
N GLY A 264 3.58 19.04 6.54
CA GLY A 264 2.53 19.83 5.87
C GLY A 264 1.11 19.28 6.07
N PRO A 265 0.17 19.63 5.18
CA PRO A 265 -1.21 19.15 5.27
C PRO A 265 -1.28 17.62 5.23
N PRO A 266 -2.26 17.01 5.93
CA PRO A 266 -2.41 15.56 5.95
C PRO A 266 -2.70 15.05 4.54
N GLU A 267 -1.99 14.00 4.15
CA GLU A 267 -2.26 13.22 2.96
C GLU A 267 -2.32 11.75 3.33
N SER A 268 -3.04 10.99 2.52
CA SER A 268 -3.17 9.55 2.69
C SER A 268 -2.88 8.83 1.38
N LEU A 269 -2.24 7.68 1.52
CA LEU A 269 -2.16 6.69 0.47
C LEU A 269 -3.49 5.93 0.41
N ILE A 270 -4.03 5.81 -0.79
CA ILE A 270 -5.24 5.08 -1.12
C ILE A 270 -4.83 3.87 -1.96
N THR A 271 -5.11 2.65 -1.50
CA THR A 271 -4.88 1.43 -2.27
C THR A 271 -6.19 0.71 -2.50
N PHE A 272 -6.62 0.64 -3.76
CA PHE A 272 -7.77 -0.15 -4.20
C PHE A 272 -7.30 -1.50 -4.74
N VAL A 273 -8.02 -2.55 -4.41
CA VAL A 273 -7.98 -3.84 -5.08
C VAL A 273 -9.39 -4.16 -5.54
N MET A 274 -9.59 -4.18 -6.85
CA MET A 274 -10.84 -4.52 -7.50
C MET A 274 -10.72 -5.93 -8.06
N GLU A 275 -11.51 -6.85 -7.52
CA GLU A 275 -11.58 -8.24 -7.97
C GLU A 275 -12.85 -8.42 -8.78
N ARG A 276 -12.73 -8.95 -10.00
CA ARG A 276 -13.90 -9.34 -10.80
C ARG A 276 -14.12 -10.84 -10.67
N ALA A 277 -15.37 -11.22 -10.43
CA ALA A 277 -15.75 -12.61 -10.51
C ALA A 277 -15.56 -13.10 -11.96
N PRO A 278 -15.12 -14.35 -12.19
CA PRO A 278 -15.14 -14.94 -13.52
C PRO A 278 -16.56 -14.84 -14.09
N LEU A 279 -16.69 -14.38 -15.33
CA LEU A 279 -17.96 -14.49 -16.04
C LEU A 279 -18.40 -15.96 -16.00
N PRO A 280 -19.66 -16.28 -15.69
CA PRO A 280 -20.13 -17.64 -15.81
C PRO A 280 -19.87 -18.10 -17.25
N GLN A 281 -19.10 -19.18 -17.41
CA GLN A 281 -18.96 -19.84 -18.70
C GLN A 281 -20.37 -20.14 -19.17
N GLU A 282 -20.79 -19.51 -20.28
CA GLU A 282 -21.96 -19.96 -21.00
C GLU A 282 -21.69 -21.41 -21.38
N SER A 283 -22.35 -22.32 -20.66
CA SER A 283 -22.40 -23.72 -21.03
C SER A 283 -23.10 -23.78 -22.39
N ASN A 284 -22.30 -23.87 -23.45
CA ASN A 284 -22.81 -24.19 -24.78
C ASN A 284 -23.55 -25.52 -24.66
N ARG A 285 -24.88 -25.42 -24.76
CA ARG A 285 -25.80 -26.55 -24.91
C ARG A 285 -25.62 -27.21 -26.27
#